data_AF-A0A7Y4IK09-F1
#
_entry.id   AF-A0A7Y4IK09-F1
#
_cell.length_a   1.000
_cell.length_b   1.000
_cell.length_c   1.000
_cell.angle_alpha   90.00
_cell.angle_beta   90.00
_cell.angle_gamma   90.00
#
_symmetry.space_group_name_H-M   'P 1'
#
loop_
_entity.id
_entity.type
_entity.pdbx_description
1 polymer ?
#
loop_
_entity_poly.entity_id
_entity_poly.type
_entity_poly.pdbx_seq_one_letter_code
_entity_poly.pdbx_strand_id
1 'polypeptide(L)'
;MKTGSRTTSRFSRPFTGAALTAVLGLVGAPAATAAQGVVPQVSCYQRATDGGLDDSLATQLCRGARSSTPADCFARAQDEGSLTQSQAVQLCQFAAPDEDPAGCYLQARQQTFAAPARVLQLCQPAVQHCPGYVE
;
A
#
# COMPACT_ATOMS: atom_id res chain seq x y z
N MET A 1 -14.04 7.85 -43.83
CA MET A 1 -12.81 7.45 -44.55
C MET A 1 -11.89 6.74 -43.56
N LYS A 2 -11.55 5.46 -43.86
CA LYS A 2 -10.29 4.70 -43.62
C LYS A 2 -9.49 4.96 -42.31
N THR A 3 -9.00 4.01 -41.52
CA THR A 3 -8.69 2.55 -41.58
C THR A 3 -8.23 2.21 -40.13
N GLY A 4 -8.58 1.10 -39.46
CA GLY A 4 -8.38 -0.29 -39.86
C GLY A 4 -6.92 -0.72 -39.69
N SER A 5 -6.52 -1.22 -38.51
CA SER A 5 -5.27 -1.98 -38.34
C SER A 5 -5.55 -3.31 -37.65
N ARG A 6 -5.51 -4.36 -38.47
CA ARG A 6 -5.55 -5.77 -38.12
C ARG A 6 -4.14 -6.30 -38.41
N THR A 7 -3.43 -6.82 -37.42
CA THR A 7 -2.25 -7.65 -37.69
C THR A 7 -2.29 -8.90 -36.86
N THR A 8 -2.65 -9.96 -37.57
CA THR A 8 -2.53 -11.37 -37.26
C THR A 8 -1.07 -11.79 -37.11
N SER A 9 -0.77 -12.71 -36.19
CA SER A 9 0.18 -13.78 -36.51
C SER A 9 -0.11 -15.01 -35.65
N ARG A 10 -0.75 -16.00 -36.28
CA ARG A 10 -0.79 -17.38 -35.80
C ARG A 10 0.54 -18.02 -36.18
N PHE A 11 1.23 -18.62 -35.23
CA PHE A 11 2.29 -19.59 -35.53
C PHE A 11 1.93 -20.92 -34.87
N SER A 12 1.21 -21.74 -35.65
CA SER A 12 1.02 -23.15 -35.39
C SER A 12 2.28 -23.90 -35.84
N ARG A 13 2.85 -24.74 -34.97
CA ARG A 13 3.77 -25.80 -35.39
C ARG A 13 3.28 -27.13 -34.79
N PRO A 14 2.87 -28.10 -35.63
CA PRO A 14 2.66 -29.46 -35.17
C PRO A 14 4.01 -30.19 -35.21
N PHE A 15 4.39 -30.84 -34.12
CA PHE A 15 5.51 -31.79 -34.10
C PHE A 15 4.94 -33.17 -33.81
N THR A 16 4.90 -34.00 -34.84
CA THR A 16 4.50 -35.40 -34.81
C THR A 16 5.61 -36.27 -34.24
N GLY A 17 5.28 -37.03 -33.18
CA GLY A 17 5.68 -38.43 -32.94
C GLY A 17 7.13 -38.75 -32.53
N ALA A 18 7.34 -39.27 -31.31
CA ALA A 18 7.59 -40.70 -31.05
C ALA A 18 8.27 -40.96 -29.69
N ALA A 19 7.59 -41.77 -28.88
CA ALA A 19 8.05 -42.86 -28.00
C ALA A 19 9.25 -42.71 -27.01
N LEU A 20 8.87 -42.83 -25.72
CA LEU A 20 9.42 -43.72 -24.67
C LEU A 20 10.89 -43.58 -24.26
N THR A 21 11.12 -43.04 -23.05
CA THR A 21 11.77 -43.75 -21.92
C THR A 21 11.72 -42.89 -20.65
N ALA A 22 11.28 -43.50 -19.56
CA ALA A 22 11.11 -42.88 -18.26
C ALA A 22 12.47 -42.53 -17.62
N VAL A 23 12.62 -41.28 -17.20
CA VAL A 23 13.69 -40.87 -16.28
C VAL A 23 13.03 -40.22 -15.07
N LEU A 24 13.42 -40.74 -13.90
CA LEU A 24 12.88 -40.47 -12.58
C LEU A 24 12.63 -38.99 -12.31
N GLY A 25 11.45 -38.71 -11.76
CA GLY A 25 11.05 -37.40 -11.30
C GLY A 25 11.97 -36.85 -10.23
N LEU A 26 12.70 -35.80 -10.57
CA LEU A 26 13.02 -34.74 -9.62
C LEU A 26 11.84 -33.77 -9.67
N VAL A 27 10.80 -34.10 -8.91
CA VAL A 27 9.73 -33.15 -8.60
C VAL A 27 10.39 -32.10 -7.72
N GLY A 28 10.98 -31.08 -8.35
CA GLY A 28 11.50 -29.92 -7.66
C GLY A 28 10.33 -29.27 -6.94
N ALA A 29 10.23 -29.52 -5.63
CA ALA A 29 9.33 -28.76 -4.78
C ALA A 29 9.69 -27.28 -5.01
N PRO A 30 8.74 -26.41 -5.41
CA PRO A 30 9.02 -24.99 -5.36
C PRO A 30 9.30 -24.69 -3.90
N ALA A 31 10.57 -24.38 -3.58
CA ALA A 31 10.92 -23.81 -2.31
C ALA A 31 10.08 -22.54 -2.20
N ALA A 32 9.00 -22.59 -1.43
CA ALA A 32 8.35 -21.39 -0.97
C ALA A 32 9.42 -20.68 -0.14
N THR A 33 10.14 -19.75 -0.77
CA THR A 33 10.96 -18.78 -0.08
C THR A 33 9.98 -18.03 0.80
N ALA A 34 9.88 -18.44 2.06
CA ALA A 34 9.31 -17.60 3.09
C ALA A 34 10.24 -16.39 3.13
N ALA A 35 9.88 -15.34 2.37
CA ALA A 35 10.47 -14.04 2.54
C ALA A 35 10.29 -13.74 4.02
N GLN A 36 11.39 -13.71 4.77
CA GLN A 36 11.40 -13.30 6.16
C GLN A 36 11.06 -11.81 6.16
N GLY A 37 9.77 -11.51 6.04
CA GLY A 37 9.27 -10.17 5.92
C GLY A 37 9.37 -9.50 7.27
N VAL A 38 10.07 -8.36 7.32
CA VAL A 38 9.97 -7.42 8.42
C VAL A 38 8.49 -7.15 8.66
N VAL A 39 8.03 -7.32 9.91
CA VAL A 39 6.62 -7.08 10.25
C VAL A 39 6.23 -5.66 9.83
N PRO A 40 5.07 -5.43 9.18
CA PRO A 40 4.75 -4.14 8.57
C PRO A 40 4.77 -2.96 9.54
N GLN A 41 4.51 -3.21 10.82
CA GLN A 41 4.55 -2.18 11.86
C GLN A 41 5.96 -1.66 12.10
N VAL A 42 6.98 -2.53 12.05
CA VAL A 42 8.38 -2.16 12.25
C VAL A 42 8.90 -1.37 11.04
N SER A 43 8.56 -1.77 9.82
CA SER A 43 8.96 -1.01 8.62
C SER A 43 8.25 0.35 8.55
N CYS A 44 6.99 0.44 8.96
CA CYS A 44 6.29 1.72 9.15
C CYS A 44 7.02 2.60 10.17
N TYR A 45 7.34 2.04 11.34
CA TYR A 45 7.99 2.80 12.43
C TYR A 45 9.34 3.38 11.99
N GLN A 46 10.20 2.54 11.39
CA GLN A 46 11.51 2.97 10.88
C GLN A 46 11.36 4.11 9.88
N ARG A 47 10.42 3.99 8.93
CA ARG A 47 10.17 5.04 7.96
C ARG A 47 9.66 6.33 8.61
N ALA A 48 8.80 6.24 9.61
CA ALA A 48 8.28 7.40 10.32
C ALA A 48 9.38 8.14 11.09
N THR A 49 10.26 7.41 11.78
CA THR A 49 11.41 8.00 12.50
C THR A 49 12.47 8.55 11.56
N ASP A 50 12.72 7.90 10.42
CA ASP A 50 13.60 8.43 9.37
C ASP A 50 13.06 9.76 8.79
N GLY A 51 11.74 9.92 8.78
CA GLY A 51 11.05 11.16 8.44
C GLY A 51 11.02 12.22 9.56
N GLY A 52 11.74 12.00 10.67
CA GLY A 52 11.88 12.98 11.76
C GLY A 52 10.70 13.03 12.74
N LEU A 53 9.81 12.04 12.73
CA LEU A 53 8.77 11.89 13.75
C LEU A 53 9.37 11.28 15.02
N ASP A 54 9.02 11.82 16.19
CA ASP A 54 9.48 11.26 17.45
C ASP A 54 8.93 9.84 17.70
N ASP A 55 9.64 9.06 18.52
CA ASP A 55 9.32 7.66 18.78
C ASP A 55 7.88 7.43 19.29
N SER A 56 7.33 8.36 20.07
CA SER A 56 5.99 8.23 20.66
C SER A 56 4.90 8.40 19.59
N LEU A 57 5.04 9.42 18.74
CA LEU A 57 4.13 9.66 17.62
C LEU A 57 4.31 8.61 16.51
N ALA A 58 5.53 8.16 16.25
CA ALA A 58 5.79 7.08 15.30
C ALA A 58 5.12 5.77 15.75
N THR A 59 5.19 5.44 17.04
CA THR A 59 4.48 4.30 17.62
C THR A 59 2.96 4.45 17.46
N GLN A 60 2.42 5.64 17.73
CA GLN A 60 1.00 5.91 17.57
C GLN A 60 0.54 5.75 16.11
N LEU A 61 1.31 6.30 15.17
CA LEU A 61 1.01 6.27 13.74
C LEU A 61 1.01 4.84 13.18
N CYS A 62 1.99 4.03 13.58
CA CYS A 62 2.25 2.72 13.00
C CYS A 62 1.59 1.54 13.75
N ARG A 63 0.86 1.82 14.85
CA ARG A 63 0.16 0.78 15.61
C ARG A 63 -0.90 0.09 14.76
N GLY A 64 -0.71 -1.22 14.53
CA GLY A 64 -1.64 -2.03 13.72
C GLY A 64 -1.52 -1.81 12.21
N ALA A 65 -0.49 -1.08 11.75
CA ALA A 65 -0.26 -0.86 10.34
C ALA A 65 -0.04 -2.19 9.58
N ARG A 66 -0.58 -2.27 8.37
CA ARG A 66 -0.43 -3.44 7.47
C ARG A 66 0.58 -3.19 6.35
N SER A 67 1.14 -1.98 6.31
CA SER A 67 2.16 -1.50 5.38
C SER A 67 2.87 -0.29 5.99
N SER A 68 3.85 0.26 5.27
CA SER A 68 4.48 1.55 5.57
C SER A 68 3.62 2.77 5.18
N THR A 69 2.43 2.56 4.61
CA THR A 69 1.58 3.62 4.05
C THR A 69 1.26 4.75 5.04
N PRO A 70 1.01 4.51 6.35
CA PRO A 70 0.82 5.59 7.30
C PRO A 70 2.03 6.52 7.43
N ALA A 71 3.25 5.97 7.38
CA ALA A 71 4.49 6.75 7.41
C ALA A 71 4.71 7.55 6.11
N ASP A 72 4.43 6.94 4.96
CA ASP A 72 4.48 7.62 3.66
C ASP A 72 3.50 8.80 3.59
N CYS A 73 2.27 8.57 4.07
CA CYS A 73 1.25 9.61 4.19
C CYS A 73 1.72 10.74 5.11
N PHE A 74 2.30 10.42 6.28
CA PHE A 74 2.79 11.41 7.22
C PHE A 74 3.85 12.31 6.60
N ALA A 75 4.86 11.73 5.94
CA ALA A 75 5.94 12.48 5.30
C ALA A 75 5.37 13.47 4.27
N ARG A 76 4.50 13.00 3.39
CA ARG A 76 3.84 13.85 2.39
C ARG A 76 2.97 14.95 3.03
N ALA A 77 2.22 14.63 4.07
CA ALA A 77 1.36 15.57 4.78
C ALA A 77 2.16 16.66 5.52
N GLN A 78 3.36 16.36 6.00
CA GLN A 78 4.30 17.34 6.56
C GLN A 78 4.88 18.23 5.46
N ASP A 79 5.34 17.64 4.35
CA ASP A 79 6.00 18.36 3.27
C ASP A 79 5.07 19.33 2.54
N GLU A 80 3.81 18.93 2.31
CA GLU A 80 2.88 19.68 1.45
C GLU A 80 1.68 20.27 2.20
N GLY A 81 1.32 19.70 3.37
CA GLY A 81 0.01 19.94 3.99
C GLY A 81 -0.08 21.13 4.94
N SER A 82 1.06 21.70 5.37
CA SER A 82 1.12 22.69 6.46
C SER A 82 0.40 22.23 7.74
N LEU A 83 0.50 20.93 8.06
CA LEU A 83 -0.10 20.32 9.25
C LEU A 83 0.92 20.23 10.38
N THR A 84 0.47 20.37 11.63
CA THR A 84 1.31 19.97 12.77
C THR A 84 1.58 18.46 12.71
N GLN A 85 2.66 17.99 13.32
CA GLN A 85 2.96 16.55 13.38
C GLN A 85 1.78 15.74 13.92
N SER A 86 1.14 16.22 14.99
CA SER A 86 -0.06 15.61 15.57
C SER A 86 -1.25 15.54 14.61
N GLN A 87 -1.48 16.58 13.81
CA GLN A 87 -2.54 16.59 12.80
C GLN A 87 -2.24 15.64 11.63
N ALA A 88 -0.98 15.55 11.19
CA ALA A 88 -0.57 14.60 10.17
C ALA A 88 -0.68 13.15 10.68
N VAL A 89 -0.31 12.89 11.93
CA VAL A 89 -0.53 11.57 12.56
C VAL A 89 -2.02 11.24 12.61
N GLN A 90 -2.87 12.19 13.02
CA GLN A 90 -4.32 12.00 13.01
C GLN A 90 -4.86 11.73 11.61
N LEU A 91 -4.36 12.42 10.58
CA LEU A 91 -4.79 12.22 9.19
C LEU A 91 -4.39 10.84 8.67
N CYS A 92 -3.18 10.40 8.98
CA CYS A 92 -2.56 9.23 8.36
C CYS A 92 -2.69 7.93 9.16
N GLN A 93 -3.12 8.00 10.42
CA GLN A 93 -3.36 6.80 11.22
C GLN A 93 -4.34 5.86 10.52
N PHE A 94 -4.03 4.56 10.56
CA PHE A 94 -4.81 3.48 9.95
C PHE A 94 -4.90 3.46 8.42
N ALA A 95 -4.13 4.30 7.71
CA ALA A 95 -4.08 4.25 6.26
C ALA A 95 -3.71 2.84 5.76
N ALA A 96 -4.60 2.25 4.96
CA ALA A 96 -4.40 0.96 4.32
C ALA A 96 -3.47 1.09 3.10
N PRO A 97 -2.92 -0.03 2.57
CA PRO A 97 -1.95 -0.02 1.47
C PRO A 97 -2.35 0.77 0.22
N ASP A 98 -3.66 0.90 -0.06
CA ASP A 98 -4.22 1.53 -1.25
C ASP A 98 -4.94 2.86 -0.96
N GLU A 99 -4.78 3.40 0.25
CA GLU A 99 -5.38 4.68 0.65
C GLU A 99 -4.37 5.83 0.56
N ASP A 100 -4.87 7.03 0.22
CA ASP A 100 -4.07 8.26 0.18
C ASP A 100 -4.74 9.43 0.91
N PRO A 101 -4.75 9.42 2.26
CA PRO A 101 -5.37 10.48 3.06
C PRO A 101 -4.71 11.85 2.86
N ALA A 102 -3.38 11.87 2.66
CA ALA A 102 -2.62 13.09 2.38
C ALA A 102 -3.08 13.71 1.06
N GLY A 103 -3.19 12.92 -0.01
CA GLY A 103 -3.71 13.39 -1.29
C GLY A 103 -5.14 13.93 -1.20
N CYS A 104 -6.02 13.24 -0.48
CA CYS A 104 -7.36 13.74 -0.19
C CYS A 104 -7.31 15.12 0.48
N TYR A 105 -6.50 15.26 1.53
CA TYR A 105 -6.40 16.52 2.29
C TYR A 105 -5.90 17.68 1.43
N LEU A 106 -4.82 17.45 0.68
CA LEU A 106 -4.21 18.44 -0.20
C LEU A 106 -5.18 18.89 -1.29
N GLN A 107 -5.87 17.94 -1.93
CA GLN A 107 -6.86 18.25 -2.96
C GLN A 107 -8.07 18.99 -2.39
N ALA A 108 -8.63 18.52 -1.26
CA ALA A 108 -9.80 19.13 -0.64
C ALA A 108 -9.53 20.57 -0.17
N ARG A 109 -8.30 20.89 0.28
CA ARG A 109 -7.91 22.26 0.62
C ARG A 109 -7.84 23.21 -0.58
N GLN A 110 -7.54 22.68 -1.76
CA GLN A 110 -7.49 23.46 -3.00
C GLN A 110 -8.88 23.61 -3.64
N GLN A 111 -9.77 22.65 -3.42
CA GLN A 111 -11.07 22.58 -4.09
C GLN A 111 -12.24 23.05 -3.21
N THR A 112 -12.02 23.23 -1.91
CA THR A 112 -13.07 23.62 -0.96
C THR A 112 -12.65 24.79 -0.08
N PHE A 113 -13.64 25.51 0.45
CA PHE A 113 -13.44 26.54 1.48
C PHE A 113 -13.68 26.00 2.90
N ALA A 114 -13.61 24.68 3.09
CA ALA A 114 -13.85 24.07 4.38
C ALA A 114 -12.71 24.38 5.37
N ALA A 115 -13.05 24.51 6.66
CA ALA A 115 -12.04 24.69 7.70
C ALA A 115 -11.09 23.48 7.75
N PRO A 116 -9.77 23.66 8.02
CA PRO A 116 -8.79 22.58 8.00
C PRO A 116 -9.16 21.37 8.86
N ALA A 117 -9.75 21.60 10.04
CA ALA A 117 -10.22 20.54 10.93
C ALA A 117 -11.35 19.69 10.30
N ARG A 118 -12.23 20.31 9.50
CA ARG A 118 -13.30 19.60 8.78
C ARG A 118 -12.69 18.73 7.68
N VAL A 119 -11.68 19.24 6.96
CA VAL A 119 -10.98 18.48 5.91
C VAL A 119 -10.19 17.31 6.49
N LEU A 120 -9.53 17.49 7.63
CA LEU A 120 -8.88 16.39 8.36
C LEU A 120 -9.87 15.27 8.66
N GLN A 121 -11.03 15.60 9.23
CA GLN A 121 -12.07 14.60 9.53
C GLN A 121 -12.65 13.93 8.28
N LEU A 122 -12.77 14.66 7.17
CA LEU A 122 -13.29 14.13 5.91
C LEU A 122 -12.34 13.10 5.29
N CYS A 123 -11.03 13.37 5.35
CA CYS A 123 -10.00 12.57 4.67
C CYS A 123 -9.36 11.50 5.57
N GLN A 124 -9.75 11.41 6.83
CA GLN A 124 -9.19 10.43 7.76
C GLN A 124 -9.65 9.00 7.38
N PRO A 125 -8.75 8.01 7.34
CA PRO A 125 -9.11 6.62 7.09
C PRO A 125 -10.18 6.12 8.06
N ALA A 126 -11.08 5.30 7.54
CA ALA A 126 -12.00 4.57 8.41
C ALA A 126 -11.19 3.58 9.25
N VAL A 127 -11.41 3.59 10.57
CA VAL A 127 -10.94 2.49 11.41
C VAL A 127 -11.66 1.23 10.94
N GLN A 128 -10.95 0.36 10.24
CA GLN A 128 -11.44 -0.99 9.95
C GLN A 128 -11.61 -1.65 11.31
N HIS A 129 -12.86 -1.70 11.80
CA HIS A 129 -13.21 -2.53 12.94
C HIS A 129 -12.72 -3.93 12.58
N CYS A 130 -11.80 -4.49 13.35
CA CYS A 130 -11.61 -5.93 13.34
C CYS A 130 -12.82 -6.48 14.10
N PRO A 131 -13.88 -7.03 13.46
CA PRO A 131 -14.82 -7.84 14.21
C PRO A 131 -14.00 -8.99 14.79
N GLY A 132 -13.73 -8.90 16.09
CA GLY A 132 -13.30 -10.08 16.84
C GLY A 132 -14.41 -11.10 16.64
N TYR A 133 -14.06 -12.28 16.14
CA TYR A 133 -14.90 -13.45 16.33
C TYR A 133 -15.06 -13.60 17.85
N VAL A 134 -16.19 -13.15 18.37
CA VAL A 134 -16.73 -13.67 19.62
C VAL A 134 -17.38 -15.00 19.23
N GLU A 135 -16.78 -16.11 19.67
CA GLU A 135 -17.40 -17.43 19.58
C GLU A 135 -18.73 -17.48 20.34
#